data_AF-A0A3A3GAW2-F1
#
_entry.id   AF-A0A3A3GAW2-F1
#
_cell.length_a   1.000
_cell.length_b   1.000
_cell.length_c   1.000
_cell.angle_alpha   90.00
_cell.angle_beta   90.00
_cell.angle_gamma   90.00
#
_symmetry.space_group_name_H-M   'P 1'
#
loop_
_entity.id
_entity.type
_entity.pdbx_description
1 polymer ?
#
loop_
_entity_poly.entity_id
_entity_poly.type
_entity_poly.pdbx_seq_one_letter_code
_entity_poly.pdbx_strand_id
1 'polypeptide(L)'
;MAFKANPDGSIAYLYANTDPLVWVEKLGTPQRFKDIGEHHHPYEEYVNGLPQLGVVQSKADGTFGAEEPLTRAEFVEQVMTWI
;
A
#
# COMPACT_ATOMS: atom_id res chain seq x y z
N MET A 1 1.62 8.63 -24.27
CA MET A 1 1.55 8.45 -22.81
C MET A 1 1.46 9.85 -22.22
N ALA A 2 0.51 10.08 -21.33
CA ALA A 2 0.31 11.36 -20.65
C ALA A 2 -0.23 11.12 -19.23
N PHE A 3 -0.07 12.10 -18.35
CA PHE A 3 -0.57 12.07 -16.98
C PHE A 3 -1.82 12.92 -16.83
N LYS A 4 -2.76 12.50 -16.00
CA LYS A 4 -3.85 13.36 -15.50
C LYS A 4 -3.58 13.74 -14.07
N ALA A 5 -3.70 15.02 -13.75
CA ALA A 5 -3.61 15.52 -12.38
C ALA A 5 -5.01 15.69 -11.75
N ASN A 6 -5.06 15.54 -10.43
CA ASN A 6 -6.15 15.93 -9.56
C ASN A 6 -6.18 17.47 -9.39
N PRO A 7 -7.29 18.05 -8.88
CA PRO A 7 -7.38 19.49 -8.60
C PRO A 7 -6.31 20.02 -7.64
N ASP A 8 -5.76 19.16 -6.77
CA ASP A 8 -4.69 19.48 -5.82
C ASP A 8 -3.27 19.43 -6.43
N GLY A 9 -3.16 19.13 -7.73
CA GLY A 9 -1.89 19.01 -8.46
C GLY A 9 -1.20 17.65 -8.33
N SER A 10 -1.75 16.71 -7.55
CA SER A 10 -1.24 15.33 -7.51
C SER A 10 -1.59 14.56 -8.79
N ILE A 11 -0.76 13.60 -9.21
CA ILE A 11 -1.08 12.74 -10.36
C ILE A 11 -2.14 11.72 -9.98
N ALA A 12 -3.21 11.62 -10.78
CA ALA A 12 -4.28 10.65 -10.62
C ALA A 12 -3.98 9.34 -11.37
N TYR A 13 -3.71 9.43 -12.68
CA TYR A 13 -3.41 8.26 -13.50
C TYR A 13 -2.51 8.58 -14.71
N LEU A 14 -1.81 7.56 -15.18
CA LEU A 14 -1.14 7.53 -16.49
C LEU A 14 -2.13 6.95 -17.52
N TYR A 15 -2.19 7.52 -18.72
CA TYR A 15 -3.01 6.97 -19.82
C TYR A 15 -2.26 6.97 -21.16
N ALA A 16 -2.66 6.06 -22.04
CA ALA A 16 -2.15 5.99 -23.40
C ALA A 16 -2.91 6.97 -24.32
N ASN A 17 -2.19 7.66 -25.20
CA ASN A 17 -2.81 8.56 -26.18
C ASN A 17 -3.37 7.78 -27.38
N THR A 18 -2.88 6.57 -27.59
CA THR A 18 -3.20 5.69 -28.72
C THR A 18 -4.42 4.82 -28.44
N ASP A 19 -4.75 4.60 -27.17
CA ASP A 19 -5.91 3.82 -26.73
C ASP A 19 -6.48 4.45 -25.45
N PRO A 20 -7.67 5.05 -25.48
CA PRO A 20 -8.27 5.74 -24.32
C PRO A 20 -8.75 4.78 -23.23
N LEU A 21 -8.80 3.47 -23.47
CA LEU A 21 -9.18 2.47 -22.47
C LEU A 21 -8.00 2.01 -21.61
N VAL A 22 -6.76 2.33 -22.02
CA VAL A 22 -5.56 1.96 -21.27
C VAL A 22 -5.16 3.08 -20.32
N TRP A 23 -5.37 2.84 -19.03
CA TRP A 23 -4.96 3.72 -17.94
C TRP A 23 -4.44 2.92 -16.74
N VAL A 24 -3.60 3.57 -15.95
CA VAL A 24 -3.04 3.01 -14.70
C VAL A 24 -3.19 4.07 -13.62
N GLU A 25 -3.93 3.74 -12.57
CA GLU A 25 -4.13 4.61 -11.42
C GLU A 25 -2.87 4.69 -10.55
N LYS A 26 -2.60 5.89 -10.03
CA LYS A 26 -1.54 6.08 -9.04
C LYS A 26 -1.99 5.43 -7.74
N LEU A 27 -1.12 4.61 -7.14
CA LEU A 27 -1.35 4.08 -5.79
C LEU A 27 -1.60 5.22 -4.79
N GLY A 28 -2.49 4.98 -3.83
CA GLY A 28 -2.78 5.93 -2.75
C GLY A 28 -1.55 6.24 -1.88
N THR A 29 -1.65 7.22 -0.98
CA THR A 29 -0.53 7.55 -0.07
C THR A 29 -0.20 6.35 0.84
N PRO A 30 1.09 5.99 1.04
CA PRO A 30 1.45 4.94 1.97
C PRO A 30 0.99 5.29 3.40
N GLN A 31 0.35 4.35 4.07
CA GLN A 31 0.05 4.46 5.50
C GLN A 31 1.27 3.98 6.30
N ARG A 32 1.72 4.80 7.26
CA ARG A 32 2.81 4.43 8.17
C ARG A 32 2.24 3.77 9.42
N PHE A 33 2.91 2.72 9.89
CA PHE A 33 2.59 2.05 11.15
C PHE A 33 3.41 2.64 12.29
N LYS A 34 2.80 2.75 13.49
CA LYS A 34 3.44 3.36 14.66
C LYS A 34 4.73 2.66 15.07
N ASP A 35 4.69 1.33 15.17
CA ASP A 35 5.79 0.46 15.59
C ASP A 35 6.91 0.31 14.55
N ILE A 36 6.66 0.71 13.30
CA ILE A 36 7.65 0.69 12.21
C ILE A 36 8.39 2.02 12.13
N GLY A 37 7.66 3.14 12.23
CA GLY A 37 8.20 4.49 12.02
C GLY A 37 8.96 5.05 13.23
N GLU A 38 8.68 4.60 14.44
CA GLU A 38 9.33 5.11 15.67
C GLU A 38 10.81 4.73 15.79
N HIS A 39 11.24 3.66 15.11
CA HIS A 39 12.57 3.07 15.32
C HIS A 39 13.37 2.85 14.04
N HIS A 40 12.94 3.38 12.89
CA HIS A 40 13.56 3.09 11.59
C HIS A 40 13.76 1.60 11.37
N HIS A 41 12.66 0.86 11.45
CA HIS A 41 12.69 -0.58 11.33
C HIS A 41 13.40 -1.00 10.03
N PRO A 42 14.30 -2.00 10.03
CA PRO A 42 15.10 -2.35 8.85
C PRO A 42 14.26 -2.75 7.64
N TYR A 43 13.01 -3.15 7.86
CA TYR A 43 12.06 -3.51 6.81
C TYR A 43 11.01 -2.43 6.51
N GLU A 44 11.19 -1.21 7.02
CA GLU A 44 10.25 -0.09 6.86
C GLU A 44 9.85 0.14 5.38
N GLU A 45 10.81 0.06 4.46
CA GLU A 45 10.56 0.27 3.03
C GLU A 45 9.61 -0.77 2.41
N TYR A 46 9.65 -2.01 2.91
CA TYR A 46 8.78 -3.09 2.43
C TYR A 46 7.41 -3.02 3.10
N VAL A 47 7.38 -2.75 4.40
CA VAL A 47 6.16 -2.80 5.21
C VAL A 47 5.22 -1.64 4.85
N ASN A 48 5.74 -0.41 4.70
CA ASN A 48 4.92 0.76 4.42
C ASN A 48 4.21 0.73 3.06
N GLY A 49 4.67 -0.11 2.12
CA GLY A 49 4.03 -0.29 0.81
C GLY A 49 2.83 -1.25 0.83
N LEU A 50 2.76 -2.16 1.81
CA LEU A 50 1.72 -3.19 1.87
C LEU A 50 0.28 -2.63 1.95
N PRO A 51 0.01 -1.53 2.69
CA PRO A 51 -1.33 -0.92 2.70
C PRO A 51 -1.76 -0.41 1.33
N GLN A 52 -0.83 0.10 0.52
CA GLN A 52 -1.14 0.61 -0.82
C GLN A 52 -1.58 -0.48 -1.78
N LEU A 53 -1.17 -1.72 -1.51
CA LEU A 53 -1.51 -2.91 -2.28
C LEU A 53 -2.75 -3.63 -1.74
N GLY A 54 -3.32 -3.17 -0.61
CA GLY A 54 -4.44 -3.84 0.05
C GLY A 54 -4.09 -5.18 0.71
N VAL A 55 -2.80 -5.52 0.83
CA VAL A 55 -2.33 -6.83 1.34
C VAL A 55 -2.45 -6.91 2.86
N VAL A 56 -2.06 -5.82 3.54
CA VAL A 56 -2.06 -5.74 5.01
C VAL A 56 -2.68 -4.42 5.45
N GLN A 57 -3.61 -4.50 6.39
CA GLN A 57 -4.20 -3.34 7.05
C GLN A 57 -3.58 -3.16 8.44
N SER A 58 -3.55 -1.92 8.93
CA SER A 58 -3.15 -1.64 10.32
C SER A 58 -4.11 -2.27 11.31
N LYS A 59 -3.58 -2.75 12.43
CA LYS A 59 -4.37 -3.09 13.60
C LYS A 59 -5.16 -1.88 14.10
N ALA A 60 -6.18 -2.12 14.92
CA ALA A 60 -7.04 -1.06 15.45
C ALA A 60 -6.27 0.01 16.24
N ASP A 61 -5.12 -0.33 16.81
CA ASP A 61 -4.24 0.59 17.53
C ASP A 61 -3.25 1.36 16.62
N GLY A 62 -3.22 1.06 15.32
CA GLY A 62 -2.33 1.67 14.33
C GLY A 62 -0.95 0.99 14.18
N THR A 63 -0.75 -0.18 14.78
CA THR A 63 0.48 -0.96 14.63
C THR A 63 0.42 -1.96 13.46
N PHE A 64 1.59 -2.40 13.01
CA PHE A 64 1.77 -3.55 12.13
C PHE A 64 1.87 -4.83 12.97
N GLY A 65 2.63 -4.78 14.08
CA GLY A 65 2.96 -5.91 14.93
C GLY A 65 4.13 -6.72 14.39
N ALA A 66 5.23 -6.05 14.01
CA ALA A 66 6.37 -6.70 13.33
C ALA A 66 6.99 -7.86 14.11
N GLU A 67 7.01 -7.74 15.44
CA GLU A 67 7.60 -8.73 16.36
C GLU A 67 6.56 -9.72 16.91
N GLU A 68 5.29 -9.57 16.52
CA GLU A 68 4.24 -10.47 16.98
C GLU A 68 4.22 -11.76 16.14
N PRO A 69 4.01 -12.93 16.78
CA PRO A 69 3.91 -14.18 16.03
C PRO A 69 2.66 -14.18 15.16
N LEU A 70 2.83 -14.50 13.88
CA LEU A 70 1.74 -14.69 12.93
C LEU A 70 1.41 -16.19 12.79
N THR A 71 0.15 -16.56 12.99
CA THR A 71 -0.29 -17.93 12.75
C THR A 71 -0.37 -18.25 11.26
N ARG A 72 -0.30 -19.54 10.91
CA ARG A 72 -0.49 -19.97 9.52
C ARG A 72 -1.87 -19.60 8.97
N ALA A 73 -2.89 -19.57 9.81
CA ALA A 73 -4.24 -19.20 9.40
C ALA A 73 -4.34 -17.71 9.05
N GLU A 74 -3.82 -16.84 9.92
CA GLU A 74 -3.78 -15.39 9.68
C GLU A 74 -2.94 -15.03 8.44
N PHE A 75 -1.80 -15.72 8.24
CA PHE A 75 -1.02 -15.54 7.02
C PHE A 75 -1.81 -15.89 5.75
N VAL A 76 -2.53 -17.02 5.77
CA VAL A 76 -3.35 -17.43 4.62
C VAL A 76 -4.49 -16.44 4.37
N GLU A 77 -5.11 -15.91 5.41
CA GLU A 77 -6.15 -14.87 5.29
C GLU A 77 -5.62 -13.61 4.58
N GLN A 78 -4.44 -13.12 4.98
CA GLN A 78 -3.80 -11.96 4.36
C GLN A 78 -3.49 -12.22 2.87
N VAL A 79 -2.90 -13.37 2.55
CA VAL A 79 -2.52 -13.70 1.17
C VAL A 79 -3.74 -13.92 0.27
N MET A 80 -4.79 -14.59 0.78
CA MET A 80 -6.02 -14.84 0.01
C MET A 80 -6.83 -13.57 -0.28
N THR A 81 -6.68 -12.52 0.54
CA THR A 81 -7.31 -11.22 0.27
C THR A 81 -6.68 -10.50 -0.93
N TRP A 82 -5.41 -10.81 -1.22
CA TRP A 82 -4.65 -10.11 -2.25
C TRP A 82 -4.78 -10.74 -3.66
N ILE A 83 -5.06 -12.04 -3.76
CA ILE A 83 -5.16 -12.79 -5.03
C ILE A 83 -6.60 -13.01 -5.50
#